data_AF-A0ABD5UBP8-F1
#
_entry.id   AF-A0ABD5UBP8-F1
#
_cell.length_a   1.000
_cell.length_b   1.000
_cell.length_c   1.000
_cell.angle_alpha   90.00
_cell.angle_beta   90.00
_cell.angle_gamma   90.00
#
_symmetry.space_group_name_H-M   'P 1'
#
loop_
_entity.id
_entity.type
_entity.pdbx_description
1 polymer ?
#
loop_
_entity_poly.entity_id
_entity_poly.type
_entity_poly.pdbx_seq_one_letter_code
_entity_poly.pdbx_strand_id
1 'polypeptide(L)' 'MSDHETAPTRYDALLAAMPVALAVGGVAGAVLSVPFVVGLAGGSLPASGLLGYALFVDPPEGA' A
#
# COMPACT_ATOMS: atom_id res chain seq x y z
N MET A 1 -14.40 -9.46 29.28
CA MET A 1 -13.50 -8.59 28.51
C MET A 1 -13.88 -8.81 27.06
N SER A 2 -14.84 -8.04 26.56
CA SER A 2 -15.38 -8.24 25.22
C SER A 2 -14.42 -7.58 24.26
N ASP A 3 -13.74 -8.39 23.45
CA ASP A 3 -12.94 -7.90 22.33
C ASP A 3 -13.82 -6.97 21.51
N HIS A 4 -13.53 -5.67 21.57
CA HIS A 4 -14.07 -4.74 20.58
C HIS A 4 -13.29 -5.07 19.32
N GLU A 5 -13.80 -6.00 18.51
CA GLU A 5 -13.33 -6.19 17.14
C GLU A 5 -13.63 -4.88 16.40
N THR A 6 -12.72 -3.93 16.52
CA THR A 6 -12.72 -2.72 15.72
C THR A 6 -12.51 -3.20 14.29
N ALA A 7 -13.61 -3.27 13.54
CA ALA A 7 -13.56 -3.64 12.14
C ALA A 7 -12.55 -2.72 11.43
N PRO A 8 -11.66 -3.27 10.58
CA PRO A 8 -10.63 -2.48 9.92
C PRO A 8 -11.28 -1.34 9.15
N THR A 9 -10.76 -0.13 9.38
CA THR A 9 -11.24 1.07 8.71
C THR A 9 -10.70 1.14 7.28
N ARG A 10 -11.29 2.02 6.46
CA ARG A 10 -10.76 2.29 5.11
C ARG A 10 -9.31 2.76 5.14
N TYR A 11 -8.89 3.46 6.19
CA TYR A 11 -7.53 3.95 6.36
C TYR A 11 -6.54 2.82 6.67
N ASP A 12 -6.97 1.82 7.45
CA ASP A 12 -6.17 0.62 7.72
C ASP A 12 -5.95 -0.19 6.43
N ALA A 13 -6.98 -0.29 5.60
CA ALA A 13 -6.88 -0.93 4.29
C ALA A 13 -5.95 -0.17 3.32
N LEU A 14 -6.05 1.17 3.26
CA LEU A 14 -5.15 2.02 2.47
C LEU A 14 -3.70 1.90 2.94
N LEU A 15 -3.49 1.89 4.25
CA LEU A 15 -2.16 1.74 4.84
C LEU A 15 -1.57 0.36 4.51
N ALA A 16 -2.36 -0.71 4.56
CA ALA A 16 -1.93 -2.05 4.17
C ALA A 16 -1.66 -2.17 2.66
N ALA A 17 -2.39 -1.43 1.81
CA ALA A 17 -2.24 -1.49 0.37
C ALA A 17 -0.86 -0.96 -0.12
N MET A 18 -0.26 0.00 0.59
CA MET A 18 1.04 0.58 0.22
C MET A 18 2.20 -0.45 0.25
N PRO A 19 2.47 -1.18 1.35
CA PRO A 19 3.51 -2.21 1.37
C PRO A 19 3.14 -3.40 0.48
N VAL A 20 1.85 -3.72 0.32
CA VAL A 20 1.40 -4.79 -0.60
C VAL A 20 1.75 -4.44 -2.05
N ALA A 21 1.53 -3.21 -2.49
CA ALA A 21 1.89 -2.78 -3.83
C ALA A 21 3.40 -2.91 -4.11
N LEU A 22 4.24 -2.56 -3.12
CA LEU A 22 5.68 -2.78 -3.21
C LEU A 22 6.06 -4.27 -3.23
N ALA A 23 5.48 -5.06 -2.34
CA ALA A 23 5.73 -6.49 -2.26
C ALA A 23 5.36 -7.19 -3.57
N VAL A 24 4.21 -6.84 -4.16
CA VAL A 24 3.76 -7.34 -5.47
C VAL A 24 4.77 -6.95 -6.56
N GLY A 25 5.24 -5.70 -6.59
CA GLY A 25 6.26 -5.27 -7.55
C GLY A 25 7.59 -6.04 -7.42
N GLY A 26 8.07 -6.25 -6.20
CA GLY A 26 9.27 -7.04 -5.93
C GLY A 26 9.12 -8.52 -6.31
N VAL A 27 8.00 -9.14 -5.93
CA VAL A 27 7.68 -10.53 -6.28
C VAL A 27 7.52 -10.68 -7.79
N ALA A 28 6.83 -9.76 -8.47
CA ALA A 28 6.69 -9.77 -9.92
C ALA A 28 8.05 -9.64 -10.61
N GLY A 29 8.94 -8.77 -10.11
CA GLY A 29 10.32 -8.67 -10.59
C GLY A 29 11.07 -10.01 -10.49
N ALA A 30 10.95 -10.69 -9.35
CA ALA A 30 11.56 -12.00 -9.15
C ALA A 30 10.97 -13.09 -10.07
N VAL A 31 9.64 -13.18 -10.18
CA VAL A 31 8.93 -14.18 -11.00
C VAL A 31 9.18 -13.98 -12.49
N LEU A 32 9.20 -12.72 -12.95
CA LEU A 32 9.38 -12.38 -14.36
C LEU A 32 10.87 -12.28 -14.76
N SER A 33 11.81 -12.55 -13.85
CA SER A 33 13.26 -12.40 -14.06
C SER A 33 13.67 -11.01 -14.55
N VAL A 34 12.89 -9.99 -14.18
CA VAL A 34 13.18 -8.58 -14.44
C VAL A 34 14.08 -8.06 -13.31
N PRO A 35 14.99 -7.10 -13.55
CA PRO A 35 15.81 -6.55 -12.48
C PRO A 35 14.96 -6.11 -11.30
N PHE A 36 15.37 -6.49 -10.09
CA PHE A 36 14.61 -6.21 -8.86
C PHE A 36 14.32 -4.71 -8.68
N VAL A 37 15.25 -3.85 -9.09
CA VAL A 37 15.09 -2.39 -9.10
C VAL A 37 13.90 -1.95 -9.95
N VAL A 38 13.69 -2.57 -11.11
CA VAL A 38 12.56 -2.28 -12.00
C VAL A 38 11.25 -2.77 -11.39
N GLY A 39 11.24 -3.95 -10.76
CA GLY A 39 10.08 -4.45 -10.01
C GLY A 39 9.69 -3.54 -8.85
N LEU A 40 10.66 -3.10 -8.06
CA LEU A 40 10.45 -2.14 -6.96
C LEU A 40 10.00 -0.76 -7.46
N ALA A 41 10.59 -0.26 -8.56
CA ALA A 41 10.14 0.99 -9.16
C ALA A 41 8.68 0.88 -9.61
N GLY A 42 8.31 -0.26 -10.22
CA GLY A 42 6.94 -0.57 -10.61
C GLY A 42 5.97 -0.60 -9.43
N GLY A 43 6.35 -1.21 -8.31
CA GLY A 43 5.53 -1.21 -7.08
C GLY A 43 5.50 0.14 -6.34
N SER A 44 6.55 0.94 -6.46
CA SER A 44 6.66 2.27 -5.82
C SER A 44 5.68 3.27 -6.41
N LEU A 45 5.36 3.17 -7.71
CA LEU A 45 4.41 4.04 -8.38
C LEU A 45 2.99 3.98 -7.77
N PRO A 46 2.32 2.80 -7.71
CA PRO A 46 1.01 2.70 -7.06
C PRO A 46 1.09 2.98 -5.56
N ALA A 47 2.16 2.59 -4.84
CA ALA A 47 2.32 2.92 -3.43
C ALA A 47 2.38 4.44 -3.18
N SER A 48 3.12 5.19 -4.00
CA SER A 48 3.19 6.65 -3.93
C SER A 48 1.87 7.31 -4.34
N GLY A 49 1.16 6.73 -5.31
CA GLY A 49 -0.18 7.16 -5.69
C GLY A 49 -1.19 7.00 -4.56
N LEU A 50 -1.16 5.87 -3.84
CA LEU A 50 -1.98 5.62 -2.65
C LEU A 50 -1.63 6.61 -1.52
N LEU A 51 -0.35 6.88 -1.31
CA LEU A 51 0.08 7.89 -0.34
C LEU A 51 -0.45 9.29 -0.71
N GLY A 52 -0.32 9.69 -1.98
CA GLY A 52 -0.88 10.96 -2.46
C GLY A 52 -2.40 11.02 -2.33
N TYR A 53 -3.10 9.94 -2.65
CA TYR A 53 -4.55 9.83 -2.47
C TYR A 53 -4.94 10.03 -1.01
N ALA A 54 -4.28 9.31 -0.09
CA ALA A 54 -4.54 9.41 1.34
C ALA A 54 -4.20 10.79 1.93
N LEU A 55 -3.29 11.56 1.32
CA LEU A 55 -2.93 12.89 1.80
C LEU A 55 -3.80 14.02 1.22
N PHE A 56 -4.22 13.89 -0.04
CA PHE A 56 -4.81 15.02 -0.78
C PHE A 56 -6.25 14.79 -1.25
N VAL A 57 -6.70 13.54 -1.38
CA VAL A 57 -8.04 13.22 -1.86
C VAL A 57 -8.94 12.77 -0.73
N ASP A 58 -8.44 11.88 0.13
CA ASP A 58 -9.20 11.30 1.23
C ASP A 58 -8.41 11.34 2.54
N PRO A 59 -8.02 12.55 3.02
CA PRO A 59 -7.30 12.67 4.27
C PRO A 59 -8.11 12.15 5.46
N PRO A 60 -7.45 11.59 6.49
CA PRO A 60 -8.10 11.35 7.76
C PRO A 60 -8.59 12.68 8.34
N GLU A 61 -9.91 12.84 8.44
CA GLU A 61 -10.52 14.00 9.06
C GLU A 61 -10.32 13.92 10.57
N GLY A 62 -9.34 14.66 11.09
CA GLY A 62 -9.11 14.83 12.53
C GLY A 62 -8.07 13.87 13.13
N ALA A 63 -6.93 14.45 13.48
CA ALA A 63 -6.09 14.00 14.59
C ALA A 63 -6.28 14.97 15.76
#